data_AF-H8GXQ7-F1
#
_entry.id   AF-H8GXQ7-F1
#
_cell.length_a   1.000
_cell.length_b   1.000
_cell.length_c   1.000
_cell.angle_alpha   90.00
_cell.angle_beta   90.00
_cell.angle_gamma   90.00
#
_symmetry.space_group_name_H-M   'P 1'
#
loop_
_entity.id
_entity.type
_entity.pdbx_description
1 polymer ?
#
loop_
_entity_poly.entity_id
_entity_poly.type
_entity_poly.pdbx_seq_one_letter_code
_entity_poly.pdbx_strand_id
1 'polypeptide(L)' 'MRRAGKTQAEFATFKGASRQAVNPYFTGKKALLTDTALELFEFLGVRVKLEPIEP' A
#
# COMPACT_ATOMS: atom_id res chain seq x y z
N MET A 1 6.93 3.03 -3.50
CA MET A 1 6.46 4.07 -4.45
C MET A 1 7.63 4.75 -5.16
N ARG A 2 8.35 5.73 -4.57
CA ARG A 2 9.46 6.46 -5.24
C ARG A 2 10.53 5.56 -5.87
N ARG A 3 11.07 4.60 -5.12
CA ARG A 3 12.09 3.65 -5.62
C ARG A 3 11.58 2.75 -6.76
N ALA A 4 10.27 2.52 -6.81
CA ALA A 4 9.63 1.67 -7.82
C ALA A 4 9.09 2.50 -9.01
N GLY A 5 9.35 3.81 -9.07
CA GLY A 5 8.83 4.69 -10.12
C GLY A 5 7.31 4.86 -10.14
N LYS A 6 6.60 4.36 -9.12
CA LYS A 6 5.14 4.33 -9.05
C LYS A 6 4.56 5.50 -8.27
N THR A 7 3.43 6.01 -8.74
CA THR A 7 2.68 7.16 -8.23
C THR A 7 1.39 6.73 -7.52
N GLN A 8 0.85 7.59 -6.66
CA GLN A 8 -0.43 7.33 -6.00
C GLN A 8 -1.59 7.24 -7.00
N ALA A 9 -1.50 7.95 -8.13
CA ALA A 9 -2.52 7.92 -9.18
C ALA A 9 -2.57 6.54 -9.83
N GLU A 10 -1.42 5.95 -10.15
CA GLU A 10 -1.36 4.60 -10.71
C GLU A 10 -1.90 3.55 -9.74
N PHE A 11 -1.66 3.71 -8.43
CA PHE A 11 -2.25 2.85 -7.43
C PHE A 11 -3.79 3.00 -7.35
N ALA A 12 -4.29 4.24 -7.44
CA ALA A 12 -5.73 4.50 -7.49
C ALA A 12 -6.38 3.82 -8.71
N THR A 13 -5.74 3.93 -9.88
CA THR A 13 -6.16 3.24 -11.12
C THR A 13 -6.14 1.73 -10.96
N PHE A 14 -5.07 1.16 -10.38
CA PHE A 14 -4.98 -0.28 -10.10
C PHE A 14 -6.14 -0.79 -9.22
N LYS A 15 -6.56 0.00 -8.24
CA LYS A 15 -7.68 -0.33 -7.34
C LYS A 15 -9.07 -0.01 -7.95
N GLY A 16 -9.14 0.61 -9.13
CA GLY A 16 -10.40 1.13 -9.68
C GLY A 16 -11.07 2.19 -8.78
N ALA A 17 -10.26 2.97 -8.05
CA ALA A 17 -10.75 3.96 -7.08
C ALA A 17 -10.24 5.38 -7.39
N SER A 18 -10.84 6.38 -6.75
CA SER A 18 -10.36 7.76 -6.84
C SER A 18 -9.06 7.97 -6.07
N ARG A 19 -8.27 8.97 -6.48
CA ARG A 19 -7.04 9.35 -5.78
C ARG A 19 -7.29 9.78 -4.33
N GLN A 20 -8.44 10.42 -4.06
CA GLN A 20 -8.85 10.82 -2.71
C GLN A 20 -9.12 9.62 -1.83
N ALA A 21 -9.71 8.55 -2.38
CA ALA A 21 -9.99 7.32 -1.64
C ALA A 21 -8.71 6.59 -1.21
N VAL A 22 -7.60 6.74 -1.94
CA VAL A 22 -6.31 6.13 -1.58
C VAL A 22 -5.37 7.04 -0.77
N ASN A 23 -5.64 8.34 -0.68
CA ASN A 23 -4.81 9.28 0.07
C ASN A 23 -4.64 8.95 1.57
N PRO A 24 -5.66 8.43 2.30
CA PRO A 24 -5.51 8.04 3.70
C PRO A 24 -4.40 7.02 3.98
N TYR A 25 -4.08 6.15 3.02
CA TYR A 25 -3.01 5.14 3.16
C TYR A 25 -1.61 5.76 3.12
N PHE A 26 -1.44 6.82 2.34
CA PHE A 26 -0.15 7.52 2.21
C PHE A 26 0.03 8.63 3.25
N THR A 27 -1.03 9.04 3.92
CA THR A 27 -1.01 10.06 4.98
C THR A 27 -0.93 9.48 6.39
N GLY A 28 -0.83 8.14 6.52
CA GLY A 28 -0.75 7.45 7.81
C GLY A 28 -2.06 7.41 8.61
N LYS A 29 -3.19 7.83 8.00
CA LYS A 29 -4.51 7.83 8.63
C LYS A 29 -5.17 6.44 8.64
N LYS A 30 -4.59 5.47 7.92
CA LYS A 30 -4.98 4.05 7.96
C LYS A 30 -3.74 3.19 8.21
N ALA A 31 -3.92 2.14 9.00
CA ALA A 31 -2.85 1.22 9.37
C ALA A 31 -2.35 0.39 8.17
N LEU A 32 -1.05 0.06 8.20
CA LEU A 32 -0.34 -0.78 7.22
C LEU A 32 -0.71 -2.28 7.28
N LEU A 33 -1.56 -2.69 8.23
CA LEU A 33 -2.04 -4.06 8.37
C LEU A 33 -3.52 -4.18 7.98
N THR A 34 -3.95 -3.37 7.02
CA THR A 34 -5.29 -3.45 6.41
C THR A 34 -5.20 -4.16 5.06
N ASP A 35 -6.31 -4.74 4.57
CA ASP A 35 -6.37 -5.38 3.25
C ASP A 35 -5.82 -4.48 2.14
N THR A 36 -6.02 -3.17 2.27
CA THR A 36 -5.47 -2.20 1.33
C THR A 36 -3.94 -2.05 1.37
N ALA A 37 -3.30 -2.27 2.51
CA ALA A 37 -1.85 -2.29 2.55
C ALA A 37 -1.28 -3.53 1.85
N LEU A 38 -1.98 -4.67 1.94
CA LEU A 38 -1.66 -5.87 1.15
C LEU A 38 -1.77 -5.58 -0.35
N GLU A 39 -2.86 -4.96 -0.80
CA GLU A 39 -3.01 -4.51 -2.20
C GLU A 39 -1.90 -3.55 -2.64
N LEU A 40 -1.44 -2.66 -1.75
CA LEU A 40 -0.33 -1.76 -2.03
C LEU A 40 0.99 -2.54 -2.18
N PHE A 41 1.21 -3.56 -1.36
CA PHE A 41 2.38 -4.43 -1.49
C PHE A 41 2.34 -5.24 -2.78
N GLU A 42 1.19 -5.80 -3.16
CA GLU A 42 0.97 -6.46 -4.43
C GLU A 42 1.24 -5.53 -5.62
N PHE A 43 0.66 -4.33 -5.60
CA PHE A 43 0.92 -3.31 -6.63
C PHE A 43 2.40 -2.93 -6.75
N LEU A 44 3.13 -2.95 -5.62
CA LEU A 44 4.56 -2.68 -5.57
C LEU A 44 5.42 -3.91 -5.90
N GLY A 45 4.82 -5.09 -6.09
CA GLY A 45 5.55 -6.34 -6.33
C GLY A 45 6.38 -6.79 -5.13
N VAL A 46 6.01 -6.37 -3.91
CA VAL A 46 6.70 -6.74 -2.68
C VAL A 46 5.84 -7.67 -1.84
N ARG A 47 6.50 -8.51 -1.03
CA ARG A 47 5.84 -9.41 -0.08
C ARG A 47 6.30 -9.06 1.32
N VAL A 48 5.36 -9.05 2.27
CA VAL A 48 5.66 -8.96 3.69
C VAL A 48 5.59 -10.36 4.28
N LYS A 49 6.62 -10.73 5.05
CA LYS A 49 6.64 -11.94 5.86
C LYS A 49 6.68 -11.48 7.32
N LEU A 50 5.79 -12.01 8.14
CA LEU A 50 5.85 -11.81 9.58
C LEU A 50 6.89 -12.76 10.15
N GLU A 51 7.83 -12.23 10.93
CA GLU A 51 8.82 -13.02 11.65
C GLU A 51 8.54 -12.89 13.14
N PRO A 52 8.45 -14.01 13.88
CA PRO A 52 8.25 -13.97 15.30
C PRO A 52 9.45 -13.32 15.98
N ILE A 53 9.18 -12.50 17.00
CA ILE A 53 10.20 -11.97 17.90
C ILE A 53 10.28 -12.96 19.06
N GLU A 54 11.44 -13.57 19.30
CA GLU A 54 11.64 -14.39 20.50
C GLU A 54 11.50 -13.51 21.75
N PRO A 55 10.77 -13.97 22.79
CA PRO A 55 10.51 -13.20 24.00
C PRO A 55 11.76 -12.93 24.84
#